data_AF-A0A0F9WJF4-F1
#
_entry.id   AF-A0A0F9WJF4-F1
#
_cell.length_a   1.000
_cell.length_b   1.000
_cell.length_c   1.000
_cell.angle_alpha   90.00
_cell.angle_beta   90.00
_cell.angle_gamma   90.00
#
_symmetry.space_group_name_H-M   'P 1'
#
loop_
_entity.id
_entity.type
_entity.pdbx_description
1 polymer ?
#
loop_
_entity_poly.entity_id
_entity_poly.type
_entity_poly.pdbx_seq_one_letter_code
_entity_poly.pdbx_strand_id
1 'polypeptide(L)'
;MMTKQYALISMALGALAITALIVLLTGSPASAQNDGLNLITDNPDEGYALAVTLARRGVSTTQPDREVLFSLREEYATDAELLIASSQVIAIHFATIAEANDHWR
;
A
#
# COMPACT_ATOMS: atom_id res chain seq x y z
N MET A 1 -45.33 20.10 -29.18
CA MET A 1 -44.24 19.10 -29.20
C MET A 1 -42.89 19.65 -28.72
N MET A 2 -42.64 20.97 -28.74
CA MET A 2 -41.36 21.56 -28.28
C MET A 2 -41.18 21.68 -26.76
N THR A 3 -42.24 21.82 -25.97
CA THR A 3 -42.15 22.01 -24.50
C THR A 3 -41.65 20.77 -23.73
N LYS A 4 -41.90 19.55 -24.25
CA LYS A 4 -41.42 18.30 -23.62
C LYS A 4 -39.91 18.09 -23.82
N GLN A 5 -39.34 18.59 -24.93
CA GLN A 5 -37.91 18.50 -25.23
C GLN A 5 -37.08 19.36 -24.26
N TYR A 6 -37.52 20.58 -23.95
CA TYR A 6 -36.85 21.47 -22.99
C TYR A 6 -36.89 20.94 -21.55
N ALA A 7 -38.00 20.30 -21.15
CA ALA A 7 -38.10 19.65 -19.84
C ALA A 7 -37.14 18.46 -19.69
N LEU A 8 -36.90 17.69 -20.76
CA LEU A 8 -35.95 16.58 -20.76
C LEU A 8 -34.49 17.07 -20.70
N ILE A 9 -34.17 18.16 -21.41
CA ILE A 9 -32.82 18.73 -21.42
C ILE A 9 -32.47 19.38 -20.07
N SER A 10 -33.41 20.09 -19.42
CA SER A 10 -33.16 20.71 -18.11
C SER A 10 -33.02 19.66 -16.99
N MET A 11 -33.76 18.56 -17.06
CA MET A 11 -33.67 17.47 -16.10
C MET A 11 -32.34 16.69 -16.23
N ALA A 12 -31.84 16.51 -17.46
CA ALA A 12 -30.54 15.91 -17.72
C ALA A 12 -29.37 16.77 -17.22
N LEU A 13 -29.45 18.10 -17.36
CA LEU A 13 -28.45 19.03 -16.84
C LEU A 13 -28.41 19.04 -15.31
N GLY A 14 -29.59 18.97 -14.67
CA GLY A 14 -29.72 18.84 -13.22
C GLY A 14 -29.11 17.54 -12.69
N ALA A 15 -29.36 16.41 -13.36
CA ALA A 15 -28.76 15.12 -12.99
C ALA A 15 -27.22 15.13 -13.10
N LEU A 16 -26.68 15.77 -14.15
CA LEU A 16 -25.23 15.89 -14.33
C LEU A 16 -24.57 16.73 -13.21
N ALA A 17 -25.21 17.84 -12.83
CA ALA A 17 -24.74 18.71 -11.75
C ALA A 17 -24.77 18.03 -10.37
N ILE A 18 -25.81 17.25 -10.09
CA ILE A 18 -25.92 16.47 -8.84
C ILE A 18 -24.83 15.40 -8.79
N THR A 19 -24.57 14.72 -9.91
CA THR A 19 -23.52 13.70 -9.97
C THR A 19 -22.13 14.30 -9.76
N ALA A 20 -21.85 15.46 -10.36
CA ALA A 20 -20.59 16.19 -10.15
C ALA A 20 -20.42 16.65 -8.69
N LEU A 21 -21.50 17.08 -8.03
CA LEU A 21 -21.47 17.48 -6.63
C LEU A 21 -21.23 16.28 -5.69
N ILE A 22 -21.83 15.13 -5.98
CA ILE A 22 -21.59 13.89 -5.24
C ILE A 22 -20.12 13.48 -5.37
N VAL A 23 -19.55 13.53 -6.57
CA VAL A 23 -18.11 13.25 -6.79
C VAL A 23 -17.22 14.22 -6.01
N LEU A 24 -17.59 15.50 -5.87
CA LEU A 24 -16.84 16.45 -5.03
C LEU A 24 -16.97 16.16 -3.53
N LEU A 25 -18.13 15.68 -3.07
CA LEU A 25 -18.40 15.39 -1.66
C LEU A 25 -17.84 14.02 -1.22
N THR A 26 -17.77 13.06 -2.14
CA THR A 26 -17.23 11.69 -1.89
C THR A 26 -15.82 11.51 -2.41
N GLY A 27 -15.25 12.52 -3.07
CA GLY A 27 -13.86 12.56 -3.48
C GLY A 27 -12.96 12.60 -2.26
N SER A 28 -12.73 11.43 -1.66
CA SER A 28 -11.64 11.25 -0.71
C SER A 28 -10.38 11.74 -1.44
N PRO A 29 -9.58 12.65 -0.88
CA PRO A 29 -8.31 12.97 -1.49
C PRO A 29 -7.58 11.64 -1.61
N ALA A 30 -7.33 11.21 -2.85
CA ALA A 30 -6.42 10.11 -3.09
C ALA A 30 -5.17 10.48 -2.31
N SER A 31 -4.92 9.74 -1.23
CA SER A 31 -3.74 9.96 -0.39
C SER A 31 -2.58 10.00 -1.37
N ALA A 32 -1.92 11.14 -1.47
CA ALA A 32 -0.69 11.24 -2.25
C ALA A 32 0.27 10.23 -1.61
N GLN A 33 0.31 9.04 -2.20
CA GLN A 33 1.20 7.97 -1.80
C GLN A 33 2.59 8.54 -2.07
N ASN A 34 3.25 8.99 -1.01
CA ASN A 34 4.65 9.35 -1.12
C ASN A 34 5.37 8.02 -1.35
N ASP A 35 5.77 7.76 -2.59
CA ASP A 35 6.59 6.60 -2.98
C ASP A 35 8.03 6.68 -2.43
N GLY A 36 8.27 7.59 -1.47
CA GLY A 36 9.51 7.75 -0.75
C GLY A 36 9.63 6.72 0.38
N LEU A 37 10.76 6.04 0.42
CA LEU A 37 11.20 5.25 1.57
C LEU A 37 11.31 6.16 2.80
N ASN A 38 10.34 6.06 3.73
CA ASN A 38 10.45 6.65 5.06
C ASN A 38 10.83 5.54 6.05
N LEU A 39 11.89 5.77 6.84
CA LEU A 39 12.33 4.86 7.90
C LEU A 39 11.84 5.30 9.29
N ILE A 40 11.23 6.47 9.41
CA ILE A 40 10.72 6.98 10.68
C ILE A 40 9.38 6.32 11.01
N THR A 41 9.25 5.84 12.25
CA THR A 41 8.09 5.11 12.80
C THR A 41 7.84 5.51 14.24
N ASP A 42 6.59 5.50 14.70
CA ASP A 42 6.23 6.08 16.00
C ASP A 42 6.64 5.20 17.18
N ASN A 43 6.75 3.88 16.95
CA ASN A 43 7.08 2.90 17.98
C ASN A 43 7.83 1.68 17.41
N PRO A 44 8.45 0.85 18.28
CA PRO A 44 9.22 -0.32 17.83
C PRO A 44 8.41 -1.35 17.03
N ASP A 45 7.12 -1.53 17.34
CA ASP A 45 6.27 -2.51 16.66
C ASP A 45 6.02 -2.10 15.20
N GLU A 46 5.77 -0.81 14.97
CA GLU A 46 5.69 -0.23 13.61
C GLU A 46 7.02 -0.32 12.88
N GLY A 47 8.14 -0.07 13.58
CA GLY A 47 9.48 -0.26 13.04
C GLY A 47 9.73 -1.69 12.57
N TYR A 48 9.29 -2.69 13.35
CA TYR A 48 9.40 -4.09 12.98
C TYR A 48 8.50 -4.44 11.79
N ALA A 49 7.26 -3.95 11.77
CA ALA A 49 6.36 -4.13 10.63
C ALA A 49 6.92 -3.53 9.33
N LEU A 50 7.58 -2.37 9.43
CA LEU A 50 8.30 -1.77 8.32
C LEU A 50 9.49 -2.64 7.88
N ALA A 51 10.28 -3.17 8.82
CA ALA A 51 11.40 -4.07 8.51
C ALA A 51 10.96 -5.31 7.72
N VAL A 52 9.86 -5.94 8.14
CA VAL A 52 9.24 -7.07 7.42
C VAL A 52 8.81 -6.66 6.01
N THR A 53 8.22 -5.48 5.87
CA THR A 53 7.77 -4.96 4.57
C THR A 53 8.96 -4.73 3.62
N LEU A 54 10.06 -4.15 4.11
CA LEU A 54 11.27 -3.92 3.32
C LEU A 54 11.92 -5.24 2.88
N ALA A 55 12.03 -6.21 3.79
CA ALA A 55 12.55 -7.54 3.48
C ALA A 55 11.76 -8.21 2.34
N ARG A 56 10.44 -8.21 2.44
CA ARG A 56 9.54 -8.76 1.40
C ARG A 56 9.64 -8.00 0.09
N ARG A 57 9.75 -6.67 0.15
CA ARG A 57 9.88 -5.83 -1.05
C ARG A 57 11.16 -6.15 -1.81
N GLY A 58 12.27 -6.46 -1.12
CA GLY A 58 13.50 -6.93 -1.76
C GLY A 58 13.26 -8.16 -2.64
N VAL A 59 12.58 -9.19 -2.11
CA VAL A 59 12.22 -10.39 -2.87
C VAL A 59 11.34 -10.05 -4.08
N SER A 60 10.27 -9.28 -3.88
CA SER A 60 9.36 -8.89 -4.97
C SER A 60 10.02 -7.97 -6.02
N THR A 61 11.06 -7.22 -5.65
CA THR A 61 11.85 -6.44 -6.60
C THR A 61 12.73 -7.35 -7.46
N THR A 62 13.31 -8.40 -6.88
CA THR A 62 14.15 -9.35 -7.63
C THR A 62 13.36 -10.30 -8.51
N GLN A 63 12.17 -10.73 -8.06
CA GLN A 63 11.26 -11.60 -8.79
C GLN A 63 9.88 -10.94 -8.87
N PRO A 64 9.53 -10.30 -10.00
CA PRO A 64 8.24 -9.64 -10.18
C PRO A 64 7.10 -10.61 -10.51
N ASP A 65 7.39 -11.84 -10.95
CA ASP A 65 6.37 -12.84 -11.29
C ASP A 65 5.74 -13.42 -10.03
N ARG A 66 4.45 -13.14 -9.84
CA ARG A 66 3.67 -13.57 -8.70
C ARG A 66 3.43 -15.08 -8.70
N GLU A 67 3.28 -15.72 -9.85
CA GLU A 67 3.05 -17.17 -9.94
C GLU A 67 4.29 -17.92 -9.46
N VAL A 68 5.48 -17.46 -9.85
CA VAL A 68 6.76 -17.98 -9.36
C VAL A 68 6.90 -17.77 -7.85
N LEU A 69 6.55 -16.60 -7.32
CA LEU A 69 6.62 -16.37 -5.88
C LEU A 69 5.67 -17.28 -5.07
N PHE A 70 4.50 -17.59 -5.62
CA PHE A 70 3.56 -18.51 -4.96
C PHE A 70 4.04 -19.96 -5.00
N SER A 71 4.59 -20.42 -6.12
CA SER A 71 5.08 -21.80 -6.23
C SER A 71 6.26 -22.08 -5.29
N LEU A 72 7.12 -21.08 -5.05
CA LEU A 72 8.25 -21.20 -4.11
C LEU A 72 7.83 -21.24 -2.64
N ARG A 73 6.59 -20.86 -2.29
CA ARG A 73 6.13 -20.77 -0.89
C ARG A 73 6.15 -22.11 -0.17
N GLU A 74 5.83 -23.20 -0.88
CA GLU A 74 5.81 -24.54 -0.29
C GLU A 74 7.19 -24.99 0.19
N GLU A 75 8.25 -24.55 -0.52
CA GLU A 75 9.64 -24.86 -0.19
C GLU A 75 10.08 -24.14 1.09
N TYR A 76 10.04 -22.80 1.10
CA TYR A 76 10.61 -22.05 2.23
C TYR A 76 9.70 -21.98 3.47
N ALA A 77 8.40 -22.21 3.36
CA ALA A 77 7.48 -22.05 4.50
C ALA A 77 7.61 -23.17 5.55
N THR A 78 8.19 -24.31 5.19
CA THR A 78 8.35 -25.46 6.09
C THR A 78 9.82 -25.79 6.39
N ASP A 79 10.75 -25.09 5.72
CA ASP A 79 12.18 -25.26 5.92
C ASP A 79 12.68 -24.35 7.06
N ALA A 80 13.22 -24.96 8.11
CA ALA A 80 13.68 -24.23 9.28
C ALA A 80 14.88 -23.29 8.99
N GLU A 81 15.79 -23.69 8.10
CA GLU A 81 16.95 -22.87 7.74
C GLU A 81 16.50 -21.63 6.96
N LEU A 82 15.56 -21.79 6.03
CA LEU A 82 15.01 -20.68 5.25
C LEU A 82 14.15 -19.74 6.10
N LEU A 83 13.44 -20.26 7.10
CA LEU A 83 12.72 -19.43 8.08
C LEU A 83 13.68 -18.63 8.96
N ILE A 84 14.78 -19.23 9.42
CA ILE A 84 15.83 -18.53 10.17
C ILE A 84 16.50 -17.46 9.31
N ALA A 85 16.83 -17.78 8.05
CA ALA A 85 17.40 -16.83 7.10
C ALA A 85 16.46 -15.63 6.86
N SER A 86 15.16 -15.89 6.71
CA SER A 86 14.16 -14.83 6.58
C SER A 86 14.12 -13.92 7.82
N SER A 87 14.19 -14.51 9.02
CA SER A 87 14.27 -13.76 10.28
C SER A 87 15.54 -12.89 10.35
N GLN A 88 16.69 -13.40 9.90
CA GLN A 88 17.94 -12.65 9.86
C GLN A 88 17.84 -11.41 8.97
N VAL A 89 17.23 -11.51 7.78
CA VAL A 89 17.04 -10.36 6.88
C VAL A 89 16.17 -9.29 7.54
N ILE A 90 15.09 -9.70 8.22
CA ILE A 90 14.22 -8.78 8.97
C ILE A 90 15.02 -8.08 10.08
N ALA A 91 15.83 -8.82 10.83
CA ALA A 91 16.66 -8.27 11.90
C ALA A 91 17.64 -7.19 11.40
N ILE A 92 18.25 -7.40 10.21
CA ILE A 92 19.16 -6.42 9.58
C ILE A 92 18.41 -5.12 9.22
N HIS A 93 17.21 -5.22 8.64
CA HIS A 93 16.39 -4.05 8.36
C HIS A 93 15.94 -3.35 9.65
N PHE A 94 15.50 -4.11 10.65
CA PHE A 94 15.04 -3.55 11.92
C PHE A 94 16.15 -2.81 12.66
N ALA A 95 17.39 -3.32 12.64
CA ALA A 95 18.54 -2.61 13.18
C ALA A 95 18.69 -1.23 12.51
N THR A 96 18.67 -1.17 11.18
CA THR A 96 18.76 0.09 10.43
C THR A 96 17.61 1.07 10.77
N ILE A 97 16.39 0.54 10.90
CA ILE A 97 15.20 1.34 11.25
C ILE A 97 15.32 1.86 12.68
N ALA A 98 15.75 1.03 13.63
CA ALA A 98 15.93 1.44 15.02
C ALA A 98 16.96 2.57 15.15
N GLU A 99 18.08 2.49 14.44
CA GLU A 99 19.08 3.57 14.37
C GLU A 99 18.48 4.86 13.78
N ALA A 100 17.65 4.75 12.74
CA ALA A 100 16.98 5.90 12.14
C ALA A 100 15.97 6.58 13.09
N ASN A 101 15.48 5.87 14.12
CA ASN A 101 14.50 6.34 15.10
C ASN A 101 15.09 6.61 16.49
N ASP A 102 16.43 6.70 16.62
CA ASP A 102 17.12 6.83 17.92
C ASP A 102 16.64 5.81 18.97
N HIS A 103 16.31 4.60 18.50
CA HIS A 103 15.74 3.52 19.30
C HIS A 103 14.47 3.89 20.10
N TRP A 104 13.69 4.88 19.65
CA TRP A 104 12.44 5.34 20.27
C TRP A 104 12.60 5.79 21.73
N ARG A 105 13.71 6.45 22.05
CA ARG A 105 14.06 6.93 23.41
C ARG A 105 13.59 8.33 23.73
#